data_AF-A0A5C8BM74-F1
#
_entry.id   AF-A0A5C8BM74-F1
#
_cell.length_a   1.000
_cell.length_b   1.000
_cell.length_c   1.000
_cell.angle_alpha   90.00
_cell.angle_beta   90.00
_cell.angle_gamma   90.00
#
_symmetry.space_group_name_H-M   'P 1'
#
loop_
_entity.id
_entity.type
_entity.pdbx_description
1 polymer ?
#
loop_
_entity_poly.entity_id
_entity_poly.type
_entity_poly.pdbx_seq_one_letter_code
_entity_poly.pdbx_strand_id
1 'polypeptide(L)' 'MLTFQDIILKLQSYWAKVGCVILQPYDKEMGAGTSHTATFLRSIGPE' A
#
# COMPACT_ATOMS: atom_id res chain seq x y z
N MET A 1 -23.51 -3.48 -8.07
CA MET A 1 -22.88 -2.31 -7.42
C MET A 1 -21.62 -2.80 -6.73
N LEU A 2 -20.51 -2.05 -6.75
CA LEU A 2 -19.29 -2.43 -6.04
C LEU A 2 -19.39 -2.01 -4.57
N THR A 3 -19.01 -2.90 -3.66
CA THR A 3 -18.84 -2.54 -2.25
C THR A 3 -17.49 -1.84 -2.05
N PHE A 4 -17.33 -1.15 -0.92
CA PHE A 4 -16.04 -0.53 -0.57
C PHE A 4 -14.92 -1.57 -0.43
N GLN A 5 -15.22 -2.74 0.14
CA GLN A 5 -14.30 -3.86 0.22
C GLN A 5 -13.88 -4.36 -1.18
N ASP A 6 -14.83 -4.45 -2.11
CA ASP A 6 -14.52 -4.83 -3.50
C ASP A 6 -13.56 -3.83 -4.16
N ILE A 7 -13.69 -2.54 -3.87
CA ILE A 7 -12.79 -1.50 -4.40
C ILE A 7 -11.37 -1.73 -3.87
N ILE A 8 -11.20 -1.96 -2.56
CA ILE A 8 -9.90 -2.23 -1.95
C ILE A 8 -9.26 -3.49 -2.56
N LEU A 9 -10.01 -4.60 -2.62
CA LEU A 9 -9.50 -5.87 -3.16
C LEU A 9 -9.14 -5.78 -4.64
N LYS A 10 -9.89 -5.00 -5.43
CA LYS A 10 -9.58 -4.76 -6.85
C LYS A 10 -8.29 -3.98 -7.03
N LEU A 11 -8.06 -2.92 -6.25
CA LEU A 11 -6.82 -2.14 -6.31
C LEU A 11 -5.62 -2.99 -5.88
N GLN A 12 -5.74 -3.75 -4.79
CA GLN A 12 -4.70 -4.69 -4.36
C GLN A 12 -4.37 -5.72 -5.45
N SER A 13 -5.40 -6.32 -6.05
CA SER A 13 -5.23 -7.30 -7.12
C SER A 13 -4.60 -6.72 -8.39
N TYR A 14 -4.94 -5.47 -8.74
CA TYR A 14 -4.35 -4.78 -9.88
C TYR A 14 -2.86 -4.53 -9.66
N TRP A 15 -2.49 -3.89 -8.54
CA TRP A 15 -1.09 -3.55 -8.26
C TRP A 15 -0.21 -4.78 -8.05
N ALA A 16 -0.74 -5.85 -7.46
CA ALA A 16 -0.04 -7.13 -7.38
C ALA A 16 0.34 -7.68 -8.77
N LYS A 17 -0.55 -7.55 -9.76
CA LYS A 17 -0.28 -7.95 -11.15
C LYS A 17 0.75 -7.06 -11.85
N VAL A 18 0.88 -5.80 -11.42
CA VAL A 18 1.89 -4.84 -11.91
C VAL A 18 3.25 -5.07 -11.21
N GLY A 19 3.34 -6.04 -10.30
CA GLY A 19 4.59 -6.39 -9.60
C GLY A 19 4.79 -5.67 -8.28
N CYS A 20 3.79 -4.93 -7.78
CA CYS A 20 3.87 -4.31 -6.46
C CYS A 20 3.65 -5.35 -5.36
N VAL A 21 4.44 -5.25 -4.29
CA VAL A 21 4.20 -6.00 -3.05
C VAL A 21 3.03 -5.36 -2.30
N ILE A 22 2.02 -6.15 -1.96
CA ILE A 22 0.86 -5.68 -1.19
C ILE A 22 1.17 -5.77 0.31
N LEU A 23 1.27 -4.62 0.95
CA LEU A 23 1.58 -4.49 2.38
C LEU A 23 0.33 -4.19 3.20
N GLN A 24 0.40 -4.49 4.50
CA GLN A 24 -0.66 -4.19 5.45
C GLN A 24 -0.56 -2.74 5.95
N PRO A 25 -1.65 -2.16 6.46
CA PRO A 25 -1.59 -0.90 7.17
C PRO A 25 -0.59 -0.96 8.34
N TYR A 26 0.04 0.18 8.61
CA TYR A 26 0.97 0.29 9.72
C TYR A 26 0.22 0.33 11.06
N ASP A 27 0.82 -0.22 12.10
CA ASP A 27 0.24 -0.39 13.44
C ASP A 27 0.37 0.87 14.33
N LYS A 28 0.73 2.01 13.74
CA LYS A 28 0.83 3.32 14.41
C LYS A 28 0.07 4.39 13.66
N GLU A 29 -0.38 5.39 14.40
CA GLU A 29 -1.06 6.55 13.87
C GLU A 29 -0.16 7.33 12.90
N MET A 30 -0.68 7.61 11.72
CA MET A 30 0.00 8.37 10.67
C MET A 30 -1.03 9.22 9.92
N GLY A 31 -0.65 10.42 9.52
CA GLY A 31 -1.52 11.32 8.75
C GLY A 31 -1.69 10.92 7.28
N ALA A 32 -0.73 10.17 6.72
CA ALA A 32 -0.74 9.69 5.34
C ALA A 32 0.16 8.45 5.17
N GLY A 33 -0.11 7.66 4.13
CA GLY A 33 0.71 6.48 3.78
C GLY A 33 2.17 6.80 3.41
N THR A 34 2.49 8.06 3.09
CA THR A 34 3.86 8.53 2.87
C THR A 34 4.75 8.30 4.11
N SER A 35 4.18 8.39 5.32
CA SER A 35 4.90 8.17 6.58
C SER A 35 5.11 6.70 6.92
N HIS A 36 4.50 5.76 6.19
CA HIS A 36 4.77 4.34 6.37
C HIS A 36 6.25 4.06 6.06
N THR A 37 6.91 3.26 6.89
CA THR A 37 8.31 2.84 6.68
C THR A 37 8.57 2.24 5.28
N ALA A 38 7.59 1.53 4.70
CA ALA A 38 7.65 0.98 3.35
C ALA A 38 7.60 2.02 2.23
N THR A 39 7.29 3.28 2.55
CA THR A 39 7.40 4.43 1.64
C THR A 39 8.59 5.29 2.05
N PHE A 40 8.57 5.85 3.27
CA PHE A 40 9.54 6.86 3.71
C PHE A 40 10.99 6.34 3.75
N LEU A 41 11.22 5.14 4.31
CA LEU A 41 12.57 4.60 4.41
C LEU A 41 12.99 3.88 3.13
N ARG A 42 12.05 3.17 2.49
CA ARG A 42 12.33 2.42 1.24
C ARG A 42 12.65 3.32 0.05
N SER A 43 12.18 4.56 0.03
CA SER A 43 12.50 5.50 -1.05
C SER A 43 13.94 6.05 -1.01
N ILE A 44 14.72 5.73 0.03
CA ILE A 44 16.07 6.30 0.26
C ILE A 44 17.18 5.31 -0.18
N GLY A 45 16.88 4.02 -0.27
CA GLY A 45 17.89 2.99 -0.55
C GLY A 45 18.42 3.01 -1.99
N PRO A 46 19.64 2.49 -2.24
CA PRO A 46 20.22 2.35 -3.59
C PRO A 46 19.66 1.15 -4.38
N GLU A 47 18.68 0.46 -3.80
CA GLU A 47 17.97 -0.70 -4.35
C GLU A 47 16.88 -0.30 -5.35
#